data_AF-A0A246FKC8-F1
#
_entry.id   AF-A0A246FKC8-F1
#
_cell.length_a   1.000
_cell.length_b   1.000
_cell.length_c   1.000
_cell.angle_alpha   90.00
_cell.angle_beta   90.00
_cell.angle_gamma   90.00
#
_symmetry.space_group_name_H-M   'P 1'
#
loop_
_entity.id
_entity.type
_entity.pdbx_description
1 polymer ?
#
loop_
_entity_poly.entity_id
_entity_poly.type
_entity_poly.pdbx_seq_one_letter_code
_entity_poly.pdbx_strand_id
1 'polypeptide(L)'
;MQLLEGEKEVVQALYYGQIVTNMRHHCCQVLSAGASTAHSFANWSMGFRVTSAAELQVLLASTPAGAGAPAAPPQLYPGLLKLLLDFVT
;
A
#
# COMPACT_ATOMS: atom_id res chain seq x y z
N MET A 1 4.07 -6.58 1.44
CA MET A 1 4.33 -5.28 0.78
C MET A 1 3.60 -4.19 1.56
N GLN A 2 4.14 -2.97 1.62
CA GLN A 2 3.50 -1.83 2.26
C GLN A 2 3.66 -0.60 1.36
N LEU A 3 2.59 0.21 1.25
CA LEU A 3 2.59 1.52 0.60
C LEU A 3 2.46 2.59 1.68
N LEU A 4 3.25 3.66 1.58
CA LEU A 4 3.22 4.79 2.50
C LEU A 4 2.98 6.08 1.70
N GLU A 5 2.01 6.87 2.13
CA GLU A 5 1.70 8.20 1.58
C GLU A 5 1.72 9.22 2.73
N GLY A 6 2.24 10.41 2.49
CA GLY A 6 2.34 11.46 3.51
C GLY A 6 3.48 12.43 3.22
N GLU A 7 3.72 13.33 4.17
CA GLU A 7 4.87 14.23 4.13
C GLU A 7 6.18 13.44 4.01
N LYS A 8 7.04 13.87 3.09
CA LYS A 8 8.25 13.12 2.70
C LYS A 8 9.11 12.77 3.90
N GLU A 9 9.37 13.74 4.77
CA GLU A 9 10.22 13.59 5.94
C GLU A 9 9.61 12.63 6.96
N VAL A 10 8.28 12.66 7.12
CA VAL A 10 7.54 11.76 8.01
C VAL A 10 7.59 10.32 7.50
N VAL A 11 7.36 10.13 6.20
CA VAL A 11 7.42 8.80 5.56
C VAL A 11 8.83 8.21 5.63
N GLN A 12 9.86 9.02 5.37
CA GLN A 12 11.25 8.58 5.47
C GLN A 12 11.65 8.21 6.90
N ALA A 13 11.27 9.04 7.89
CA ALA A 13 11.53 8.75 9.29
C ALA A 13 10.85 7.46 9.75
N LEU A 14 9.60 7.23 9.34
CA LEU A 14 8.87 5.99 9.64
C LEU A 14 9.56 4.77 9.00
N TYR A 15 9.88 4.86 7.70
CA TYR A 15 10.48 3.74 6.98
C TYR A 15 11.84 3.35 7.54
N TYR A 16 12.79 4.29 7.58
CA TYR A 16 14.17 3.99 7.99
C TYR A 16 14.34 3.85 9.51
N GLY A 17 13.52 4.56 10.30
CA GLY A 17 13.63 4.54 11.76
C GLY A 17 12.93 3.36 12.43
N GLN A 18 11.77 2.94 11.91
CA GLN A 18 10.90 1.99 12.62
C GLN A 18 10.56 0.75 11.80
N ILE A 19 10.32 0.90 10.49
CA ILE A 19 9.94 -0.25 9.67
C ILE A 19 11.18 -1.09 9.41
N VAL A 20 12.22 -0.58 8.76
CA VAL A 20 13.41 -1.37 8.37
C VAL A 20 14.10 -2.05 9.56
N THR A 21 14.05 -1.44 10.74
CA THR A 21 14.68 -1.94 11.97
C THR A 21 13.84 -2.98 12.71
N ASN A 22 12.60 -3.26 12.29
CA ASN A 22 11.72 -4.19 12.97
C ASN A 22 12.13 -5.65 12.75
N MET A 23 12.33 -6.40 13.83
CA MET A 23 12.78 -7.81 13.78
C MET A 23 11.75 -8.79 13.21
N ARG A 24 10.49 -8.37 12.99
CA ARG A 24 9.44 -9.25 12.43
C ARG A 24 9.58 -9.47 10.92
N HIS A 25 10.44 -8.71 10.25
CA HIS A 25 10.71 -8.85 8.83
C HIS A 25 12.19 -8.58 8.53
N HIS A 26 12.63 -8.95 7.34
CA HIS A 26 14.02 -8.79 6.90
C HIS A 26 14.05 -8.42 5.41
N CYS A 27 15.19 -7.92 4.94
CA CYS A 27 15.42 -7.58 3.53
C CYS A 27 14.39 -6.59 2.95
N CYS A 28 14.00 -5.57 3.71
CA CYS A 28 13.13 -4.51 3.22
C CYS A 28 13.78 -3.79 2.02
N GLN A 29 13.03 -3.67 0.93
CA GLN A 29 13.45 -2.95 -0.28
C GLN A 29 12.40 -1.89 -0.65
N VAL A 30 12.87 -0.72 -1.08
CA VAL A 30 12.02 0.29 -1.69
C VAL A 30 11.77 -0.10 -3.14
N LEU A 31 10.50 -0.34 -3.48
CA LEU A 31 10.10 -0.70 -4.85
C LEU A 31 9.88 0.53 -5.74
N SER A 32 9.35 1.61 -5.17
CA SER A 32 9.15 2.90 -5.84
C SER A 32 9.02 4.01 -4.80
N ALA A 33 9.50 5.20 -5.13
CA ALA A 33 9.37 6.40 -4.32
C ALA A 33 9.28 7.63 -5.23
N GLY A 34 8.37 8.55 -4.92
CA GLY A 34 8.16 9.75 -5.72
C GLY A 34 7.16 10.70 -5.08
N ALA A 35 7.10 11.92 -5.61
CA ALA A 35 6.04 12.85 -5.24
C ALA A 35 4.72 12.40 -5.87
N SER A 36 3.64 12.52 -5.11
CA SER A 36 2.28 12.36 -5.62
C SER A 36 1.52 13.67 -5.43
N THR A 37 0.70 14.04 -6.41
CA THR A 37 -0.17 15.23 -6.33
C THR A 37 -1.45 14.96 -5.55
N ALA A 38 -1.75 13.68 -5.25
CA ALA A 38 -2.92 13.27 -4.50
C ALA A 38 -2.63 12.01 -3.65
N HIS A 39 -3.35 11.86 -2.55
CA HIS A 39 -3.33 10.65 -1.74
C HIS A 39 -4.32 9.63 -2.30
N SER A 40 -3.84 8.49 -2.79
CA SER A 40 -4.72 7.40 -3.21
C SER A 40 -5.47 6.81 -2.02
N PHE A 41 -4.92 6.90 -0.80
CA PHE A 41 -5.46 6.31 0.43
C PHE A 41 -5.81 7.34 1.51
N ALA A 42 -6.22 8.56 1.13
CA ALA A 42 -6.46 9.67 2.06
C ALA A 42 -7.39 9.34 3.26
N ASN A 43 -8.36 8.45 3.06
CA ASN A 43 -9.34 8.07 4.08
C ASN A 43 -8.85 6.93 5.01
N TRP A 44 -7.61 6.47 4.82
CA TRP A 44 -7.06 5.30 5.50
C TRP A 44 -5.78 5.73 6.23
N SER A 45 -5.75 5.60 7.57
CA SER A 45 -4.51 5.79 8.32
C SER A 45 -3.54 4.62 8.12
N MET A 46 -4.06 3.38 8.13
CA MET A 46 -3.34 2.18 7.73
C MET A 46 -4.33 1.08 7.35
N GLY A 47 -4.25 0.57 6.13
CA GLY A 47 -5.01 -0.58 5.67
C GLY A 47 -4.20 -1.87 5.77
N PHE A 48 -4.82 -2.96 6.22
CA PHE A 48 -4.23 -4.28 6.15
C PHE A 48 -5.15 -5.24 5.40
N ARG A 49 -4.60 -5.97 4.45
CA ARG A 49 -5.30 -7.04 3.72
C ARG A 49 -4.36 -8.23 3.54
N VAL A 50 -4.84 -9.41 3.89
CA VAL A 50 -4.25 -10.68 3.47
C VAL A 50 -4.85 -11.02 2.12
N THR A 51 -4.01 -11.30 1.13
CA THR A 51 -4.47 -11.53 -0.24
C THR A 51 -3.52 -12.46 -0.98
N SER A 52 -4.07 -13.49 -1.61
CA SER A 52 -3.42 -14.23 -2.70
C SER A 52 -3.47 -13.42 -4.00
N ALA A 53 -2.71 -13.83 -5.04
CA ALA A 53 -2.73 -13.18 -6.35
C ALA A 53 -4.14 -13.08 -6.95
N ALA A 54 -4.90 -14.17 -6.85
CA ALA A 54 -6.26 -14.26 -7.35
C ALA A 54 -7.20 -13.33 -6.57
N GLU A 55 -7.07 -13.29 -5.24
CA GLU A 55 -7.86 -12.39 -4.39
C GLU A 55 -7.52 -10.92 -4.63
N LEU A 56 -6.26 -10.60 -4.96
CA LEU A 56 -5.85 -9.23 -5.24
C LEU A 56 -6.46 -8.77 -6.56
N GLN A 57 -6.43 -9.60 -7.60
CA GLN A 57 -7.09 -9.30 -8.87
C GLN A 57 -8.60 -9.10 -8.70
N VAL A 58 -9.26 -9.92 -7.88
CA VAL A 58 -10.69 -9.76 -7.58
C VAL A 58 -10.95 -8.48 -6.78
N LEU A 59 -10.11 -8.12 -5.81
CA LEU A 59 -10.22 -6.86 -5.05
C LEU A 59 -10.04 -5.62 -5.93
N LEU A 60 -9.15 -5.71 -6.91
CA LEU A 60 -8.90 -4.64 -7.89
C LEU A 60 -10.03 -4.55 -8.93
N ALA A 61 -10.68 -5.66 -9.26
CA ALA A 61 -11.77 -5.74 -10.24
C ALA A 61 -13.16 -5.51 -9.62
N SER A 62 -13.35 -5.81 -8.34
CA SER A 62 -14.62 -5.78 -7.62
C SER A 62 -14.46 -4.93 -6.39
N THR A 63 -14.94 -3.70 -6.42
CA THR A 63 -15.18 -2.96 -5.18
C THR A 63 -16.63 -3.10 -4.74
N PRO A 64 -16.90 -3.94 -3.74
CA PRO A 64 -17.89 -3.60 -2.74
C PRO A 64 -17.21 -3.44 -1.38
N ALA A 65 -17.68 -2.44 -0.64
CA ALA A 65 -17.31 -2.20 0.74
C ALA A 65 -17.66 -3.43 1.60
N GLY A 66 -16.67 -4.29 1.83
CA GLY A 66 -16.76 -5.39 2.79
C GLY A 66 -16.48 -4.88 4.21
N ALA A 67 -17.27 -5.37 5.17
CA ALA A 67 -17.25 -4.96 6.58
C ALA A 67 -15.83 -4.88 7.16
N GLY A 68 -15.42 -3.67 7.55
CA GLY A 68 -14.08 -3.34 8.03
C GLY A 68 -13.24 -2.47 7.07
N ALA A 69 -13.70 -2.28 5.83
CA ALA A 69 -13.08 -1.37 4.86
C ALA A 69 -13.60 0.08 5.01
N PRO A 70 -12.73 1.10 5.08
CA PRO A 70 -13.15 2.49 5.01
C PRO A 70 -13.83 2.82 3.66
N ALA A 71 -14.67 3.86 3.69
CA ALA A 71 -15.53 4.29 2.61
C ALA A 71 -14.74 4.65 1.33
N ALA A 72 -15.20 4.04 0.22
CA ALA A 72 -14.72 4.14 -1.16
C ALA A 72 -13.37 3.43 -1.47
N PRO A 73 -13.27 2.78 -2.65
CA PRO A 73 -12.01 2.22 -3.13
C PRO A 73 -10.99 3.35 -3.38
N PRO A 74 -9.72 3.13 -3.05
CA PRO A 74 -8.66 4.07 -3.42
C PRO A 74 -8.57 4.17 -4.95
N GLN A 75 -8.41 5.38 -5.48
CA GLN A 75 -8.06 5.54 -6.89
C GLN A 75 -6.59 5.19 -7.09
N LEU A 76 -6.33 3.98 -7.59
CA LEU A 76 -4.99 3.48 -7.84
C LEU A 76 -4.48 3.95 -9.19
N TYR A 77 -3.29 4.53 -9.22
CA TYR A 77 -2.62 4.85 -10.49
C TYR A 77 -2.02 3.57 -11.12
N PRO A 78 -1.93 3.49 -12.46
CA PRO A 78 -1.53 2.25 -13.15
C PRO A 78 -0.16 1.69 -12.73
N GLY A 79 0.80 2.56 -12.39
CA GLY A 79 2.12 2.14 -11.92
C GLY A 79 2.08 1.40 -10.58
N LEU A 80 1.23 1.85 -9.64
CA LEU A 80 1.02 1.18 -8.37
C LEU A 80 0.31 -0.17 -8.55
N LEU A 81 -0.68 -0.21 -9.44
CA LEU A 81 -1.41 -1.43 -9.76
C LEU A 81 -0.46 -2.54 -10.23
N LYS A 82 0.48 -2.19 -11.11
CA LYS A 82 1.50 -3.12 -11.58
C LYS A 82 2.38 -3.64 -10.44
N LEU A 83 2.90 -2.76 -9.59
CA LEU A 83 3.72 -3.15 -8.44
C LEU A 83 2.97 -4.03 -7.45
N LEU A 84 1.68 -3.78 -7.25
CA LEU A 84 0.82 -4.58 -6.39
C LEU A 84 0.63 -5.99 -6.97
N LEU A 85 0.39 -6.10 -8.28
CA LEU A 85 0.23 -7.39 -8.97
C LEU A 85 1.54 -8.20 -9.00
N ASP A 86 2.66 -7.56 -9.32
CA ASP A 86 3.98 -8.19 -9.37
C ASP A 86 4.41 -8.77 -8.01
N PHE A 87 3.87 -8.27 -6.89
CA PHE A 87 4.23 -8.74 -5.55
C PHE A 87 3.48 -10.02 -5.13
N VAL A 88 2.27 -10.26 -5.64
CA VAL A 88 1.45 -11.41 -5.23
C VAL A 88 1.58 -12.61 -6.16
N THR A 89 2.12 -12.43 -7.37
CA THR A 89 2.48 -13.50 -8.32
C THR A 89 3.88 -14.04 -8.07
#